data_AF-A0A412TVI4-F1
#
_entry.id   AF-A0A412TVI4-F1
#
_cell.length_a   1.000
_cell.length_b   1.000
_cell.length_c   1.000
_cell.angle_alpha   90.00
_cell.angle_beta   90.00
_cell.angle_gamma   90.00
#
_symmetry.space_group_name_H-M   'P 1'
#
loop_
_entity.id
_entity.type
_entity.pdbx_description
1 polymer ?
#
loop_
_entity_poly.entity_id
_entity_poly.type
_entity_poly.pdbx_seq_one_letter_code
_entity_poly.pdbx_strand_id
1 'polypeptide(L)'
;MISGVLYTNVCFSQNTPTTWQDRLEALKNSFNEENRGDVSFLKLLGYTYKGIIGSQTVKSDIIDSLLSYNAPAILHLPPIVMRDTVSRGDSCVIRERMLPKFEIISIRKRLEIAESIGEKSLLTSLRQQLDNLIHLDYEYLELEWSYKNKHFKSLCIVCI
;
A
#
# COMPACT_ATOMS: atom_id res chain seq x y z
N MET A 1 3.29 -12.11 -6.85
CA MET A 1 2.78 -11.39 -5.66
C MET A 1 3.25 -9.95 -5.82
N ILE A 2 2.36 -8.99 -6.10
CA ILE A 2 2.78 -7.58 -6.32
C ILE A 2 2.87 -6.93 -4.94
N SER A 3 4.08 -6.85 -4.39
CA SER A 3 4.35 -6.18 -3.11
C SER A 3 4.65 -4.71 -3.38
N GLY A 4 3.61 -3.92 -3.64
CA GLY A 4 3.70 -2.46 -3.62
C GLY A 4 3.84 -2.01 -2.17
N VAL A 5 4.89 -1.28 -1.83
CA VAL A 5 5.19 -0.86 -0.44
C VAL A 5 4.22 0.25 0.07
N LEU A 6 3.16 0.57 -0.69
CA LEU A 6 1.95 1.27 -0.21
C LEU A 6 0.73 0.35 -0.01
N TYR A 7 0.87 -0.96 -0.12
CA TYR A 7 -0.20 -1.92 0.17
C TYR A 7 0.43 -3.26 0.54
N THR A 8 0.74 -3.45 1.83
CA THR A 8 0.96 -4.82 2.32
C THR A 8 -0.35 -5.59 2.23
N ASN A 9 -0.27 -6.77 1.61
CA ASN A 9 -1.30 -7.79 1.51
C ASN A 9 -2.59 -7.37 0.81
N VAL A 10 -2.58 -7.47 -0.51
CA VAL A 10 -3.68 -8.19 -1.13
C VAL A 10 -3.16 -9.42 -1.85
N CYS A 11 -3.28 -10.57 -1.17
CA CYS A 11 -3.38 -11.85 -1.82
C CYS A 11 -4.66 -11.82 -2.65
N PHE A 12 -4.56 -11.42 -3.92
CA PHE A 12 -5.69 -11.49 -4.84
C PHE A 12 -5.86 -12.93 -5.35
N SER A 13 -7.08 -13.43 -5.20
CA SER A 13 -7.51 -14.75 -5.62
C SER A 13 -7.31 -14.99 -7.13
N GLN A 14 -7.24 -16.27 -7.49
CA GLN A 14 -6.76 -16.84 -8.77
C GLN A 14 -7.54 -16.45 -10.05
N ASN A 15 -8.44 -15.47 -10.02
CA ASN A 15 -9.36 -15.15 -11.13
C ASN A 15 -9.22 -13.71 -11.64
N THR A 16 -7.99 -13.19 -11.85
CA THR A 16 -7.73 -11.81 -12.32
C THR A 16 -6.59 -11.73 -13.36
N PRO A 17 -6.56 -10.67 -14.22
CA PRO A 17 -6.06 -10.69 -15.60
C PRO A 17 -4.56 -10.96 -15.75
N THR A 18 -4.19 -11.32 -16.97
CA THR A 18 -2.94 -12.01 -17.37
C THR A 18 -1.67 -11.18 -17.19
N THR A 19 -1.76 -9.85 -17.11
CA THR A 19 -0.60 -8.95 -16.98
C THR A 19 -0.78 -7.93 -15.85
N TRP A 20 0.33 -7.36 -15.34
CA TRP A 20 0.26 -6.32 -14.29
C TRP A 20 -0.39 -5.03 -14.79
N GLN A 21 -0.28 -4.75 -16.09
CA GLN A 21 -0.88 -3.61 -16.77
C GLN A 21 -2.41 -3.67 -16.67
N ASP A 22 -2.99 -4.81 -17.03
CA ASP A 22 -4.44 -5.02 -16.96
C ASP A 22 -4.98 -4.86 -15.54
N ARG A 23 -4.17 -5.22 -14.53
CA ARG A 23 -4.51 -5.05 -13.12
C ARG A 23 -4.47 -3.59 -12.67
N LEU A 24 -3.47 -2.81 -13.10
CA LEU A 24 -3.41 -1.38 -12.80
C LEU A 24 -4.50 -0.60 -13.52
N GLU A 25 -4.82 -0.96 -14.76
CA GLU A 25 -5.95 -0.36 -15.48
C GLU A 25 -7.28 -0.72 -14.84
N ALA A 26 -7.47 -1.97 -14.39
CA ALA A 26 -8.65 -2.34 -13.62
C ALA A 26 -8.76 -1.52 -12.33
N LEU A 27 -7.67 -1.33 -11.59
CA LEU A 27 -7.64 -0.53 -10.36
C LEU A 27 -7.91 0.96 -10.61
N LYS A 28 -7.36 1.52 -11.70
CA LYS A 28 -7.56 2.91 -12.10
C LYS A 28 -9.02 3.18 -12.49
N ASN A 29 -9.65 2.22 -13.17
CA ASN A 29 -11.03 2.33 -13.66
C ASN A 29 -12.07 1.81 -12.66
N SER A 30 -11.67 1.04 -11.64
CA SER A 30 -12.59 0.57 -10.61
C SER A 30 -12.84 1.67 -9.58
N PHE A 31 -13.93 2.41 -9.75
CA PHE A 31 -14.57 3.10 -8.64
C PHE A 31 -15.37 2.06 -7.86
N ASN A 32 -14.73 1.35 -6.93
CA ASN A 32 -15.44 0.31 -6.19
C ASN A 32 -16.32 0.97 -5.11
N GLU A 33 -17.64 0.89 -5.24
CA GLU A 33 -18.61 1.37 -4.23
C GLU A 33 -18.43 0.67 -2.87
N GLU A 34 -17.73 -0.47 -2.84
CA GLU A 34 -17.35 -1.17 -1.62
C GLU A 34 -16.15 -0.55 -0.89
N ASN A 35 -15.39 0.34 -1.53
CA ASN A 35 -14.29 1.06 -0.87
C ASN A 35 -14.87 1.97 0.22
N ARG A 36 -14.79 1.53 1.47
CA ARG A 36 -15.24 2.25 2.66
C ARG A 36 -14.07 2.51 3.60
N GLY A 37 -14.19 3.52 4.46
CA GLY A 37 -13.08 3.98 5.30
C GLY A 37 -12.07 4.80 4.52
N ASP A 38 -10.80 4.80 4.93
CA ASP A 38 -9.78 5.66 4.31
C ASP A 38 -9.40 5.22 2.87
N VAL A 39 -9.69 3.96 2.50
CA VAL A 39 -9.48 3.45 1.12
C VAL A 39 -10.34 4.18 0.10
N SER A 40 -11.52 4.69 0.48
CA SER A 40 -12.40 5.44 -0.43
C SER A 40 -11.76 6.73 -0.95
N PHE A 41 -10.79 7.26 -0.22
CA PHE A 41 -10.05 8.46 -0.61
C PHE A 41 -8.82 8.16 -1.45
N LEU A 42 -8.40 6.90 -1.56
CA LEU A 42 -7.22 6.50 -2.31
C LEU A 42 -7.61 6.25 -3.78
N LYS A 43 -7.02 7.03 -4.69
CA LYS A 43 -7.24 6.90 -6.13
C LYS A 43 -5.91 6.76 -6.85
N LEU A 44 -5.79 5.73 -7.70
CA LEU A 44 -4.65 5.62 -8.61
C LEU A 44 -4.87 6.58 -9.78
N LEU A 45 -3.95 7.53 -9.97
CA LEU A 45 -4.01 8.51 -11.06
C LEU A 45 -3.33 7.97 -12.32
N GLY A 46 -2.21 7.28 -12.14
CA GLY A 46 -1.42 6.73 -13.23
C GLY A 46 -0.22 5.94 -12.75
N TYR A 47 0.53 5.42 -13.71
CA TYR A 47 1.76 4.70 -13.45
C TYR A 47 2.76 4.96 -14.58
N THR A 48 4.05 4.91 -14.23
CA THR A 48 5.17 5.02 -15.16
C THR A 48 6.07 3.81 -15.00
N TYR A 49 6.24 3.03 -16.05
CA TYR A 49 7.19 1.93 -16.07
C TYR A 49 8.63 2.47 -16.00
N LYS A 50 9.43 1.96 -15.06
CA LYS A 50 10.82 2.42 -14.85
C LYS A 50 11.86 1.44 -15.38
N GLY A 51 11.51 0.18 -15.57
CA GLY A 51 12.38 -0.83 -16.13
C GLY A 51 12.53 -2.07 -15.25
N ILE A 52 13.60 -2.80 -15.50
CA ILE A 52 13.98 -4.01 -14.78
C ILE A 52 15.12 -3.69 -13.82
N ILE A 53 15.11 -4.29 -12.64
CA ILE A 53 16.19 -4.23 -11.65
C ILE A 53 17.34 -5.11 -12.14
N GLY A 54 18.16 -4.56 -13.03
CA GLY A 54 19.26 -5.30 -13.67
C GLY A 54 20.57 -5.35 -12.87
N SER A 55 20.66 -4.64 -11.74
CA SER A 55 21.88 -4.61 -10.93
C SER A 55 21.60 -4.41 -9.44
N GLN A 56 22.56 -4.83 -8.62
CA GLN A 56 22.51 -4.61 -7.18
C GLN A 56 22.57 -3.11 -6.81
N THR A 57 23.19 -2.28 -7.65
CA THR A 57 23.20 -0.82 -7.45
C THR A 57 21.81 -0.24 -7.63
N VAL A 58 21.10 -0.59 -8.70
CA VAL A 58 19.71 -0.17 -8.94
C VAL A 58 18.80 -0.65 -7.81
N LYS A 59 18.99 -1.89 -7.34
CA LYS A 59 18.27 -2.42 -6.19
C LYS A 59 18.49 -1.56 -4.92
N SER A 60 19.75 -1.22 -4.61
CA SER A 60 20.06 -0.37 -3.45
C SER A 60 19.43 1.01 -3.60
N ASP A 61 19.53 1.62 -4.77
CA ASP A 61 18.94 2.94 -5.03
C ASP A 61 17.42 2.95 -4.85
N ILE A 62 16.74 1.87 -5.26
CA ILE A 62 15.30 1.68 -5.05
C ILE A 62 14.98 1.56 -3.55
N ILE A 63 15.75 0.75 -2.82
CA ILE A 63 15.57 0.57 -1.37
C ILE A 63 15.81 1.90 -0.64
N ASP A 64 16.85 2.64 -1.01
CA ASP A 64 17.19 3.94 -0.43
C ASP A 64 16.12 4.99 -0.75
N SER A 65 15.51 4.92 -1.94
CA SER A 65 14.35 5.76 -2.30
C SER A 65 13.11 5.44 -1.47
N LEU A 66 12.79 4.16 -1.28
CA LEU A 66 11.67 3.68 -0.47
C LEU A 66 11.83 4.03 1.02
N LEU A 67 13.06 4.04 1.52
CA LEU A 67 13.40 4.36 2.90
C LEU A 67 13.81 5.82 3.09
N SER A 68 13.69 6.66 2.06
CA SER A 68 13.98 8.08 2.16
C SER A 68 13.11 8.72 3.24
N TYR A 69 13.67 9.64 4.02
CA TYR A 69 12.96 10.28 5.14
C TYR A 69 11.63 10.93 4.75
N ASN A 70 11.52 11.41 3.51
CA ASN A 70 10.33 12.05 2.98
C ASN A 70 9.42 11.10 2.19
N ALA A 71 9.82 9.83 2.03
CA ALA A 71 9.03 8.84 1.33
C ALA A 71 7.70 8.61 2.07
N PRO A 72 6.58 8.47 1.33
CA PRO A 72 5.30 8.19 1.92
C PRO A 72 5.27 6.77 2.50
N ALA A 73 4.77 6.66 3.72
CA ALA A 73 4.62 5.43 4.48
C ALA A 73 3.22 5.39 5.09
N ILE A 74 2.60 4.21 5.08
CA ILE A 74 1.28 4.03 5.67
C ILE A 74 1.42 3.82 7.17
N LEU A 75 0.69 4.63 7.93
CA LEU A 75 0.41 4.43 9.34
C LEU A 75 -1.00 3.86 9.47
N HIS A 76 -1.10 2.58 9.81
CA HIS A 76 -2.39 1.98 10.13
C HIS A 76 -2.91 2.53 11.46
N LEU A 77 -4.13 3.05 11.44
CA LEU A 77 -4.83 3.53 12.62
C LEU A 77 -5.88 2.48 13.03
N PRO A 78 -6.37 2.51 14.28
CA PRO A 78 -7.45 1.64 14.71
C PRO A 78 -8.63 1.70 13.72
N PRO A 79 -9.13 0.55 13.25
CA PRO A 79 -10.16 0.51 12.22
C PRO A 79 -11.43 1.20 12.70
N ILE A 80 -12.18 1.79 11.78
CA ILE A 80 -13.48 2.41 12.10
C ILE A 80 -14.49 1.27 12.24
N VAL A 81 -15.07 1.12 13.42
CA VAL A 81 -16.12 0.13 13.68
C VAL A 81 -17.48 0.75 13.36
N MET A 82 -18.09 0.29 12.28
CA MET A 82 -19.44 0.69 11.89
C MET A 82 -20.42 -0.38 12.38
N ARG A 83 -21.43 0.01 13.15
CA ARG A 83 -22.49 -0.89 13.62
C ARG A 83 -23.79 -0.56 12.90
N ASP A 84 -24.23 -1.46 12.04
CA ASP A 84 -25.53 -1.36 11.38
C ASP A 84 -26.53 -2.21 12.16
N THR A 85 -27.62 -1.59 12.64
CA THR A 85 -28.75 -2.35 13.21
C THR A 85 -29.72 -2.67 12.07
N VAL A 86 -29.87 -3.96 11.74
CA VAL A 86 -30.86 -4.41 10.77
C VAL A 86 -32.01 -5.07 11.52
N SER A 87 -33.17 -4.41 11.53
CA SER A 87 -34.41 -5.01 12.02
C SER A 87 -35.08 -5.81 10.90
N ARG A 88 -35.38 -7.08 11.17
CA ARG A 88 -36.14 -7.95 10.26
C ARG A 88 -37.23 -8.64 11.06
N GLY A 89 -38.45 -8.10 10.99
CA GLY A 89 -39.57 -8.53 11.83
C GLY A 89 -39.21 -8.42 13.31
N ASP A 90 -39.36 -9.53 14.05
CA ASP A 90 -39.07 -9.61 15.49
C ASP A 90 -37.58 -9.82 15.83
N SER A 91 -36.71 -9.90 14.81
CA SER A 91 -35.27 -10.09 15.00
C SER A 91 -34.50 -8.78 14.77
N CYS A 92 -33.65 -8.43 15.72
CA CYS A 92 -32.70 -7.33 15.63
C CYS A 92 -31.30 -7.92 15.51
N VAL A 93 -30.62 -7.68 14.38
CA VAL A 93 -29.25 -8.15 14.16
C VAL A 93 -28.33 -6.93 14.07
N ILE A 94 -27.37 -6.85 14.99
CA ILE A 94 -26.28 -5.87 14.92
C ILE A 94 -25.20 -6.44 14.01
N ARG A 95 -24.94 -5.77 12.89
CA ARG A 95 -23.83 -6.09 11.99
C ARG A 95 -22.69 -5.11 12.26
N GLU A 96 -21.58 -5.62 12.76
CA GLU A 96 -20.34 -4.84 12.87
C GLU A 96 -19.52 -4.98 11.59
N ARG A 97 -19.04 -3.87 11.05
CA ARG A 97 -18.05 -3.83 9.96
C ARG A 97 -16.82 -3.07 10.43
N MET A 98 -15.65 -3.65 10.21
CA MET A 98 -14.37 -2.98 10.43
C MET A 98 -13.91 -2.35 9.12
N LEU A 99 -13.82 -1.03 9.10
CA LEU A 99 -13.34 -0.28 7.95
C LEU A 99 -11.88 0.12 8.14
N PRO A 100 -11.04 -0.02 7.10
CA PRO A 100 -9.64 0.37 7.18
C PRO A 100 -9.50 1.86 7.45
N LYS A 101 -8.69 2.19 8.45
CA LYS A 101 -8.28 3.56 8.79
C LYS A 101 -6.78 3.64 8.72
N PHE A 102 -6.26 4.59 7.95
CA PHE A 102 -4.83 4.79 7.81
C PHE A 102 -4.52 6.20 7.36
N GLU A 103 -3.33 6.68 7.69
CA GLU A 103 -2.80 7.93 7.17
C GLU A 103 -1.50 7.69 6.41
N ILE A 104 -1.28 8.48 5.37
CA ILE A 104 0.01 8.53 4.67
C ILE A 104 0.87 9.58 5.37
N ILE A 105 1.91 9.12 6.05
CA ILE A 105 2.91 9.93 6.74
C ILE A 105 4.27 9.77 6.08
N SER A 106 5.26 10.57 6.46
CA SER A 106 6.64 10.35 6.00
C SER A 106 7.31 9.22 6.79
N ILE A 107 8.30 8.53 6.18
CA ILE A 107 9.16 7.57 6.89
C ILE A 107 9.76 8.20 8.14
N ARG A 108 10.21 9.46 8.07
CA ARG A 108 10.69 10.21 9.24
C ARG A 108 9.70 10.19 10.40
N LYS A 109 8.44 10.57 10.15
CA LYS A 109 7.41 10.59 11.20
C LYS A 109 7.13 9.18 11.72
N ARG A 110 7.21 8.16 10.85
CA ARG A 110 7.05 6.76 11.24
C ARG A 110 8.17 6.30 12.17
N LEU A 111 9.41 6.71 11.90
CA LEU A 111 10.57 6.44 12.77
C LEU A 111 10.45 7.17 14.11
N GLU A 112 10.02 8.44 14.11
CA GLU A 112 9.79 9.20 15.35
C GLU A 112 8.74 8.51 16.26
N ILE A 113 7.67 7.96 15.67
CA ILE A 113 6.67 7.16 16.41
C ILE A 113 7.27 5.85 16.93
N ALA A 114 8.10 5.19 16.12
CA ALA A 114 8.75 3.93 16.51
C ALA A 114 9.74 4.13 17.66
N GLU A 115 10.52 5.20 17.60
CA GLU A 115 11.45 5.57 18.67
C GLU A 115 10.71 5.88 19.97
N SER A 116 9.53 6.52 19.89
CA SER A 116 8.71 6.83 21.08
C SER A 116 8.11 5.59 21.75
N ILE A 117 7.91 4.50 20.99
CA ILE A 117 7.49 3.18 21.52
C ILE A 117 8.68 2.26 21.85
N GLY A 118 9.92 2.72 21.68
CA GLY A 118 11.15 1.98 22.00
C GLY A 118 11.69 1.07 20.89
N GLU A 119 11.15 1.16 19.68
CA GLU A 119 11.50 0.30 18.54
C GLU A 119 12.62 0.91 17.69
N LYS A 120 13.86 0.85 18.19
CA LYS A 120 15.05 1.49 17.58
C LYS A 120 15.55 0.86 16.28
N SER A 121 15.09 -0.34 15.93
CA SER A 121 15.63 -1.13 14.80
C SER A 121 14.71 -1.19 13.58
N LEU A 122 13.61 -0.43 13.55
CA LEU A 122 12.65 -0.48 12.44
C LEU A 122 13.28 -0.24 11.08
N LEU A 123 14.17 0.75 10.95
CA LEU A 123 14.78 1.07 9.67
C LEU A 123 15.63 -0.09 9.15
N THR A 124 16.43 -0.71 10.03
CA THR A 124 17.27 -1.86 9.69
C THR A 124 16.43 -3.07 9.31
N SER A 125 15.35 -3.33 10.06
CA SER A 125 14.40 -4.41 9.79
C SER A 125 13.69 -4.21 8.45
N LEU A 126 13.19 -2.99 8.19
CA LEU A 126 12.54 -2.64 6.92
C LEU A 126 13.51 -2.76 5.74
N ARG A 127 14.75 -2.30 5.90
CA ARG A 127 15.79 -2.44 4.86
C ARG A 127 16.05 -3.91 4.54
N GLN A 128 16.16 -4.75 5.55
CA GLN A 128 16.40 -6.18 5.36
C GLN A 128 15.19 -6.90 4.74
N GLN A 129 13.97 -6.51 5.12
CA GLN A 129 12.75 -7.01 4.48
C GLN A 129 12.69 -6.62 3.00
N LEU A 130 12.98 -5.35 2.67
CA LEU A 130 13.01 -4.90 1.28
C LEU A 130 14.13 -5.58 0.49
N ASP A 131 15.31 -5.77 1.08
CA ASP A 131 16.40 -6.49 0.41
C ASP A 131 16.03 -7.95 0.12
N ASN A 132 15.28 -8.60 1.01
CA ASN A 132 14.78 -9.96 0.80
C ASN A 132 13.62 -10.06 -0.19
N LEU A 133 12.79 -9.02 -0.31
CA LEU A 133 11.62 -9.00 -1.19
C LEU A 133 11.95 -8.57 -2.62
N ILE A 134 12.99 -7.75 -2.78
CA ILE A 134 13.38 -7.18 -4.07
C ILE A 134 14.50 -8.04 -4.65
N HIS A 135 14.22 -8.71 -5.75
CA HIS A 135 15.22 -9.50 -6.47
C HIS A 135 15.67 -8.80 -7.76
N LEU A 136 16.81 -9.24 -8.28
CA LEU A 136 17.22 -8.91 -9.63
C LEU A 136 16.21 -9.50 -10.63
N ASP A 137 16.14 -8.90 -11.81
CA ASP A 137 15.18 -9.24 -12.87
C ASP A 137 13.72 -8.92 -12.57
N TYR A 138 13.42 -8.26 -11.44
CA TYR A 138 12.08 -7.74 -11.17
C TYR A 138 11.83 -6.45 -11.92
N GLU A 139 10.60 -6.26 -12.35
CA GLU A 139 10.15 -5.00 -12.94
C GLU A 139 9.77 -4.03 -11.82
N TYR A 140 10.02 -2.75 -12.05
CA TYR A 140 9.58 -1.71 -11.14
C TYR A 140 8.95 -0.53 -11.88
N LEU A 141 7.99 0.08 -11.21
CA LEU A 141 7.15 1.13 -11.75
C LEU A 141 6.82 2.15 -10.67
N GLU A 142 6.67 3.39 -11.09
CA GLU A 142 6.27 4.50 -10.25
C GLU A 142 4.76 4.68 -10.37
N LEU A 143 4.04 4.54 -9.27
CA LEU A 143 2.61 4.78 -9.16
C LEU A 143 2.34 6.18 -8.63
N GLU A 144 1.38 6.86 -9.24
CA GLU A 144 0.89 8.16 -8.79
C GLU A 144 -0.49 7.99 -8.16
N TRP A 145 -0.63 8.42 -6.91
CA TRP A 145 -1.83 8.30 -6.12
C TRP A 145 -2.36 9.67 -5.70
N SER A 146 -3.67 9.78 -5.59
CA SER A 146 -4.35 10.84 -4.85
C SER A 146 -4.95 10.26 -3.58
N TYR A 147 -4.67 10.87 -2.44
CA TYR A 147 -5.27 10.51 -1.16
C TYR A 147 -5.65 11.78 -0.38
N LYS A 148 -6.94 11.94 -0.04
CA LYS A 148 -7.48 13.12 0.65
C LYS A 148 -7.02 14.44 0.00
N ASN A 149 -7.11 14.53 -1.33
CA ASN A 149 -6.68 15.67 -2.16
C ASN A 149 -5.17 15.98 -2.13
N LYS A 150 -4.33 15.05 -1.66
CA LYS A 150 -2.87 15.15 -1.74
C LYS A 150 -2.34 14.14 -2.75
N HIS A 151 -1.29 14.53 -3.48
CA HIS A 151 -0.63 13.68 -4.46
C HIS A 151 0.55 12.96 -3.81
N PHE A 152 0.66 11.67 -4.08
CA PHE A 152 1.73 10.82 -3.58
C PHE A 152 2.31 10.00 -4.73
N LYS A 153 3.62 9.77 -4.65
CA LYS A 153 4.31 8.84 -5.55
C LYS A 153 4.78 7.65 -4.74
N SER A 154 4.68 6.47 -5.33
CA SER A 154 5.21 5.26 -4.72
C SER A 154 5.84 4.35 -5.73
N LEU A 155 6.79 3.55 -5.28
CA LEU A 155 7.42 2.56 -6.11
C LEU A 155 6.72 1.20 -5.90
N CYS A 156 6.38 0.57 -7.01
CA CYS A 156 5.76 -0.75 -7.07
C CYS A 156 6.72 -1.69 -7.77
N ILE A 157 6.80 -2.90 -7.24
CA ILE A 157 7.73 -3.94 -7.70
C ILE A 157 6.90 -5.12 -8.15
N VAL A 158 7.16 -5.57 -9.37
CA VAL A 158 6.45 -6.63 -10.05
C VAL A 158 7.39 -7.82 -10.17
N CYS A 159 7.04 -8.89 -9.46
CA CYS A 159 7.66 -10.19 -9.68
C CYS A 159 7.12 -10.77 -11.00
N ILE A 160 8.02 -11.13 -11.91
CA ILE A 160 7.74 -11.93 -13.11
C ILE A 160 7.76 -13.41 -12.73
#